data_AF-A0A1G4ES90-F1
#
_entry.id   AF-A0A1G4ES90-F1
#
_cell.length_a   1.000
_cell.length_b   1.000
_cell.length_c   1.000
_cell.angle_alpha   90.00
_cell.angle_beta   90.00
_cell.angle_gamma   90.00
#
_symmetry.space_group_name_H-M   'P 1'
#
loop_
_entity.id
_entity.type
_entity.pdbx_description
1 polymer ?
#
loop_
_entity_poly.entity_id
_entity_poly.type
_entity_poly.pdbx_seq_one_letter_code
_entity_poly.pdbx_strand_id
1 'polypeptide(L)'
;MRKGFVSLLIATTCLVFTGCSADMKAVETATKDKLEDSKLGPYIEKVSYKAGEKEDDTTPVNIQINVDERFSDLSNMEKYAVMNNTFKEIKGSFNHVSCGGNNSCRYKELQVLYDDDTFVMDSFDEVLIINDFENYSKRDYKLDIDKEREKTKSANNTDTVNSNNTSQNNEQYASNGISYTVIFDFMKQQYTILTNNDENYIPEVHDPQVAEIAAKRFGITAKEAGYIYEKVQMDAFR
;
A
#
# COMPACT_ATOMS: atom_id res chain seq x y z
N MET A 1 65.76 -34.39 5.49
CA MET A 1 64.47 -35.13 5.41
C MET A 1 63.55 -34.64 6.51
N ARG A 2 62.30 -34.31 6.13
CA ARG A 2 61.06 -34.26 6.95
C ARG A 2 61.05 -33.33 8.19
N LYS A 3 60.34 -32.19 8.12
CA LYS A 3 58.87 -31.98 8.26
C LYS A 3 58.52 -31.61 9.70
N GLY A 4 57.83 -30.49 9.88
CA GLY A 4 57.23 -30.11 11.15
C GLY A 4 56.53 -28.75 11.12
N PHE A 5 55.64 -28.53 10.15
CA PHE A 5 54.64 -27.44 10.24
C PHE A 5 53.66 -27.81 11.36
N VAL A 6 53.72 -27.12 12.49
CA VAL A 6 52.66 -27.18 13.51
C VAL A 6 51.68 -26.06 13.18
N SER A 7 50.69 -26.40 12.37
CA SER A 7 49.51 -25.58 12.13
C SER A 7 48.61 -25.68 13.37
N LEU A 8 48.46 -24.57 14.09
CA LEU A 8 47.51 -24.45 15.19
C LEU A 8 46.13 -24.14 14.57
N LEU A 9 45.38 -25.20 14.23
CA LEU A 9 43.96 -25.10 13.88
C LEU A 9 43.17 -24.78 15.16
N ILE A 10 42.88 -23.50 15.38
CA ILE A 10 41.81 -23.10 16.29
C ILE A 10 40.50 -23.42 15.58
N ALA A 11 39.96 -24.60 15.83
CA ALA A 11 38.57 -24.90 15.55
C ALA A 11 37.72 -24.08 16.53
N THR A 12 37.41 -22.83 16.17
CA THR A 12 36.27 -22.12 16.73
C THR A 12 35.03 -22.90 16.33
N THR A 13 34.62 -23.83 17.19
CA THR A 13 33.25 -24.33 17.25
C THR A 13 32.36 -23.12 17.60
N CYS A 14 31.97 -22.37 16.57
CA CYS A 14 30.75 -21.59 16.63
C CYS A 14 29.63 -22.59 16.87
N LEU A 15 29.28 -22.81 18.14
CA LEU A 15 27.97 -23.26 18.54
C LEU A 15 27.01 -22.14 18.14
N VAL A 16 26.70 -22.09 16.85
CA VAL A 16 25.50 -21.42 16.38
C VAL A 16 24.39 -22.25 17.00
N PHE A 17 23.76 -21.73 18.06
CA PHE A 17 22.45 -22.19 18.47
C PHE A 17 21.52 -21.88 17.29
N THR A 18 21.52 -22.72 16.25
CA THR A 18 20.50 -22.72 15.22
C THR A 18 19.24 -23.26 15.87
N GLY A 19 18.57 -22.43 16.69
CA GLY A 19 17.14 -22.57 16.80
C GLY A 19 16.62 -22.49 15.39
N CYS A 20 16.06 -23.60 14.88
CA CYS A 20 15.68 -23.76 13.48
C CYS A 20 14.94 -22.51 13.02
N SER A 21 15.57 -21.70 12.16
CA SER A 21 14.94 -20.54 11.56
C SER A 21 13.71 -21.00 10.77
N ALA A 22 12.67 -20.15 10.71
CA ALA A 22 11.49 -20.44 9.93
C ALA A 22 11.86 -20.74 8.46
N ASP A 23 11.36 -21.86 7.94
CA ASP A 23 11.52 -22.29 6.56
C ASP A 23 10.47 -21.62 5.68
N MET A 24 10.90 -20.59 4.95
CA MET A 24 10.02 -19.85 4.05
C MET A 24 9.59 -20.66 2.82
N LYS A 25 10.28 -21.76 2.46
CA LYS A 25 9.81 -22.63 1.36
C LYS A 25 8.54 -23.36 1.72
N ALA A 26 8.37 -23.74 2.99
CA ALA A 26 7.14 -24.35 3.47
C ALA A 26 5.97 -23.35 3.39
N VAL A 27 6.23 -22.10 3.76
CA VAL A 27 5.24 -21.01 3.65
C VAL A 27 4.88 -20.73 2.20
N GLU A 28 5.87 -20.61 1.33
CA GLU A 28 5.70 -20.43 -0.11
C GLU A 28 4.82 -21.54 -0.70
N THR A 29 5.12 -22.80 -0.40
CA THR A 29 4.34 -23.95 -0.87
C THR A 29 2.89 -23.89 -0.40
N ALA A 30 2.65 -23.51 0.86
CA ALA A 30 1.31 -23.41 1.42
C ALA A 30 0.51 -22.20 0.90
N THR A 31 1.18 -21.18 0.38
CA THR A 31 0.58 -19.93 -0.08
C THR A 31 0.38 -19.91 -1.60
N LYS A 32 1.20 -20.65 -2.35
CA LYS A 32 1.28 -20.59 -3.81
C LYS A 32 -0.07 -20.69 -4.51
N ASP A 33 -0.77 -21.81 -4.36
CA ASP A 33 -2.04 -22.04 -5.05
C ASP A 33 -3.08 -20.99 -4.66
N LYS A 34 -3.11 -20.59 -3.38
CA LYS A 34 -4.02 -19.55 -2.89
C LYS A 34 -3.75 -18.19 -3.51
N LEU A 35 -2.49 -17.87 -3.81
CA LEU A 35 -2.14 -16.63 -4.50
C LEU A 35 -2.48 -16.70 -5.98
N GLU A 36 -2.11 -17.80 -6.64
CA GLU A 36 -2.35 -18.01 -8.07
C GLU A 36 -3.85 -18.02 -8.41
N ASP A 37 -4.68 -18.62 -7.55
CA ASP A 37 -6.14 -18.69 -7.72
C ASP A 37 -6.89 -17.44 -7.21
N SER A 38 -6.20 -16.52 -6.52
CA SER A 38 -6.82 -15.32 -5.96
C SER A 38 -7.11 -14.27 -7.03
N LYS A 39 -7.88 -13.24 -6.64
CA LYS A 39 -8.07 -12.04 -7.46
C LYS A 39 -6.77 -11.26 -7.73
N LEU A 40 -5.74 -11.42 -6.90
CA LEU A 40 -4.45 -10.79 -7.13
C LEU A 40 -3.59 -11.59 -8.12
N GLY A 41 -3.82 -12.90 -8.24
CA GLY A 41 -3.09 -13.84 -9.09
C GLY A 41 -2.79 -13.33 -10.51
N PRO A 42 -3.78 -12.78 -11.24
CA PRO A 42 -3.57 -12.27 -12.60
C PRO A 42 -2.53 -11.16 -12.73
N TYR A 43 -2.18 -10.47 -11.65
CA TYR A 43 -1.25 -9.34 -11.64
C TYR A 43 0.15 -9.72 -11.15
N ILE A 44 0.34 -10.93 -10.60
CA ILE A 44 1.58 -11.32 -9.90
C ILE A 44 2.70 -11.57 -10.92
N GLU A 45 3.81 -10.85 -10.75
CA GLU A 45 5.06 -11.14 -11.45
C GLU A 45 6.01 -11.96 -10.59
N LYS A 46 6.12 -11.59 -9.31
CA LYS A 46 7.07 -12.21 -8.37
C LYS A 46 6.56 -12.14 -6.95
N VAL A 47 6.73 -13.23 -6.21
CA VAL A 47 6.40 -13.31 -4.78
C VAL A 47 7.66 -13.57 -3.98
N SER A 48 7.76 -12.97 -2.81
CA SER A 48 8.81 -13.23 -1.84
C SER A 48 8.24 -13.24 -0.42
N TYR A 49 8.91 -13.97 0.46
CA TYR A 49 8.47 -14.19 1.83
C TYR A 49 9.61 -13.83 2.78
N LYS A 50 9.30 -13.04 3.80
CA LYS A 50 10.26 -12.62 4.81
C LYS A 50 9.75 -12.98 6.20
N ALA A 51 10.54 -13.74 6.93
CA ALA A 51 10.32 -13.98 8.35
C ALA A 51 10.70 -12.74 9.15
N GLY A 52 9.83 -12.34 10.07
CA GLY A 52 10.15 -11.37 11.11
C GLY A 52 10.79 -12.02 12.33
N GLU A 53 11.02 -11.22 13.37
CA GLU A 53 11.48 -11.72 14.66
C GLU A 53 10.38 -12.56 15.32
N LYS A 54 10.77 -13.66 15.97
CA LYS A 54 9.81 -14.56 16.62
C LYS A 54 9.10 -13.82 17.75
N GLU A 55 7.77 -13.87 17.74
CA GLU A 55 6.88 -13.29 18.74
C GLU A 55 6.16 -14.43 19.46
N ASP A 56 6.49 -14.60 20.74
CA ASP A 56 6.04 -15.74 21.56
C ASP A 56 6.37 -17.08 20.89
N ASP A 57 5.34 -17.87 20.54
CA ASP A 57 5.46 -19.18 19.91
C ASP A 57 5.36 -19.13 18.38
N THR A 58 5.14 -17.94 17.79
CA THR A 58 4.89 -17.78 16.35
C THR A 58 5.92 -16.89 15.67
N THR A 59 6.27 -17.20 14.43
CA THR A 59 7.09 -16.30 13.61
C THR A 59 6.18 -15.53 12.65
N PRO A 60 6.15 -14.19 12.70
CA PRO A 60 5.41 -13.40 11.73
C PRO A 60 6.04 -13.52 10.34
N VAL A 61 5.21 -13.60 9.31
CA VAL A 61 5.62 -13.69 7.91
C VAL A 61 5.02 -12.53 7.15
N ASN A 62 5.87 -11.77 6.46
CA ASN A 62 5.47 -10.74 5.52
C ASN A 62 5.53 -11.31 4.11
N ILE A 63 4.46 -11.15 3.35
CA ILE A 63 4.38 -11.55 1.95
C ILE A 63 4.55 -10.30 1.11
N GLN A 64 5.57 -10.27 0.26
CA GLN A 64 5.84 -9.17 -0.65
C GLN A 64 5.67 -9.63 -2.10
N ILE A 65 4.83 -8.93 -2.84
CA ILE A 65 4.42 -9.28 -4.20
C ILE A 65 4.74 -8.11 -5.13
N ASN A 66 5.57 -8.35 -6.13
CA ASN A 66 5.69 -7.44 -7.26
C ASN A 66 4.60 -7.76 -8.27
N VAL A 67 3.89 -6.74 -8.72
CA VAL A 67 2.79 -6.86 -9.68
C VAL A 67 3.09 -6.07 -10.95
N ASP A 68 2.35 -6.36 -12.01
CA ASP A 68 2.41 -5.60 -13.27
C ASP A 68 1.52 -4.33 -13.25
N GLU A 69 1.65 -3.53 -14.31
CA GLU A 69 0.99 -2.22 -14.45
C GLU A 69 -0.53 -2.26 -14.31
N ARG A 70 -1.17 -3.38 -14.67
CA ARG A 70 -2.63 -3.51 -14.64
C ARG A 70 -3.17 -3.46 -13.21
N PHE A 71 -2.35 -3.76 -12.21
CA PHE A 71 -2.74 -3.57 -10.81
C PHE A 71 -2.76 -2.08 -10.45
N SER A 72 -1.79 -1.30 -10.95
CA SER A 72 -1.73 0.14 -10.67
C SER A 72 -2.90 0.90 -11.28
N ASP A 73 -3.39 0.44 -12.43
CA ASP A 73 -4.57 1.00 -13.11
C ASP A 73 -5.89 0.80 -12.35
N LEU A 74 -5.94 -0.12 -11.38
CA LEU A 74 -7.12 -0.34 -10.55
C LEU A 74 -7.46 0.89 -9.72
N SER A 75 -8.75 1.18 -9.53
CA SER A 75 -9.19 2.16 -8.53
C SER A 75 -8.79 1.71 -7.11
N ASN A 76 -8.69 2.65 -6.15
CA ASN A 76 -8.42 2.28 -4.75
C ASN A 76 -9.46 1.30 -4.19
N MET A 77 -10.72 1.42 -4.60
CA MET A 77 -11.79 0.46 -4.29
C MET A 77 -11.46 -0.96 -4.78
N GLU A 78 -10.99 -1.09 -6.01
CA GLU A 78 -10.62 -2.37 -6.61
C GLU A 78 -9.34 -2.93 -6.00
N LYS A 79 -8.29 -2.10 -5.81
CA LYS A 79 -7.06 -2.49 -5.10
C LYS A 79 -7.37 -3.04 -3.72
N TYR A 80 -8.22 -2.34 -2.96
CA TYR A 80 -8.68 -2.79 -1.65
C TYR A 80 -9.41 -4.13 -1.74
N ALA A 81 -10.36 -4.28 -2.67
CA ALA A 81 -11.13 -5.51 -2.82
C ALA A 81 -10.23 -6.71 -3.18
N VAL A 82 -9.30 -6.53 -4.12
CA VAL A 82 -8.35 -7.53 -4.58
C VAL A 82 -7.43 -7.96 -3.44
N MET A 83 -6.77 -7.01 -2.78
CA MET A 83 -5.84 -7.30 -1.69
C MET A 83 -6.53 -7.93 -0.48
N ASN A 84 -7.68 -7.39 -0.05
CA ASN A 84 -8.41 -7.91 1.11
C ASN A 84 -8.94 -9.33 0.87
N ASN A 85 -9.49 -9.60 -0.32
CA ASN A 85 -9.96 -10.94 -0.66
C ASN A 85 -8.81 -11.96 -0.70
N THR A 86 -7.72 -11.60 -1.38
CA THR A 86 -6.52 -12.44 -1.47
C THR A 86 -5.95 -12.72 -0.08
N PHE A 87 -5.83 -11.70 0.78
CA PHE A 87 -5.23 -11.90 2.08
C PHE A 87 -6.11 -12.76 3.00
N LYS A 88 -7.44 -12.69 2.85
CA LYS A 88 -8.39 -13.59 3.53
C LYS A 88 -8.24 -15.03 3.09
N GLU A 89 -8.07 -15.29 1.79
CA GLU A 89 -7.85 -16.63 1.25
C GLU A 89 -6.55 -17.24 1.78
N ILE A 90 -5.47 -16.44 1.78
CA ILE A 90 -4.16 -16.85 2.32
C ILE A 90 -4.26 -17.22 3.80
N LYS A 91 -4.76 -16.29 4.64
CA LYS A 91 -4.84 -16.46 6.09
C LYS A 91 -5.78 -17.59 6.50
N GLY A 92 -6.85 -17.82 5.74
CA GLY A 92 -7.92 -18.74 6.14
C GLY A 92 -8.49 -18.38 7.51
N SER A 93 -9.07 -19.36 8.21
CA SER A 93 -9.79 -19.12 9.47
C SER A 93 -8.90 -18.84 10.68
N PHE A 94 -7.64 -19.29 10.68
CA PHE A 94 -6.78 -19.27 11.87
C PHE A 94 -5.49 -18.46 11.70
N ASN A 95 -5.24 -17.90 10.50
CA ASN A 95 -4.00 -17.17 10.20
C ASN A 95 -2.73 -17.91 10.67
N HIS A 96 -2.68 -19.21 10.39
CA HIS A 96 -1.61 -20.09 10.87
C HIS A 96 -1.08 -20.92 9.70
N VAL A 97 0.24 -20.99 9.57
CA VAL A 97 0.95 -21.78 8.56
C VAL A 97 2.17 -22.46 9.19
N SER A 98 2.48 -23.68 8.75
CA SER A 98 3.73 -24.33 9.12
C SER A 98 4.89 -23.67 8.39
N CYS A 99 5.96 -23.32 9.11
CA CYS A 99 7.21 -22.84 8.53
C CYS A 99 8.38 -23.77 8.86
N GLY A 100 8.14 -25.07 8.67
CA GLY A 100 9.14 -26.13 8.78
C GLY A 100 9.38 -26.63 10.20
N GLY A 101 9.60 -27.94 10.32
CA GLY A 101 9.80 -28.60 11.61
C GLY A 101 8.63 -28.38 12.56
N ASN A 102 8.93 -27.92 13.77
CA ASN A 102 7.94 -27.60 14.81
C ASN A 102 7.63 -26.09 14.90
N ASN A 103 8.02 -25.30 13.89
CA ASN A 103 7.82 -23.86 13.90
C ASN A 103 6.42 -23.49 13.37
N SER A 104 5.72 -22.69 14.16
CA SER A 104 4.46 -22.04 13.78
C SER A 104 4.74 -20.65 13.21
N CYS A 105 4.07 -20.32 12.12
CA CYS A 105 4.09 -19.00 11.52
C CYS A 105 2.68 -18.43 11.39
N ARG A 106 2.60 -17.10 11.38
CA ARG A 106 1.37 -16.34 11.10
C ARG A 106 1.65 -15.29 10.04
N TYR A 107 0.71 -15.04 9.14
CA TYR A 107 0.88 -13.95 8.20
C TYR A 107 0.62 -12.63 8.91
N LYS A 108 1.53 -11.68 8.74
CA LYS A 108 1.44 -10.34 9.34
C LYS A 108 0.92 -9.34 8.33
N GLU A 109 1.61 -9.16 7.22
CA GLU A 109 1.26 -8.19 6.19
C GLU A 109 1.35 -8.76 4.79
N LEU A 110 0.47 -8.25 3.92
CA LEU A 110 0.54 -8.39 2.47
C LEU A 110 1.00 -7.05 1.90
N GLN A 111 2.20 -7.03 1.33
CA GLN A 111 2.77 -5.89 0.64
C GLN A 111 2.75 -6.15 -0.87
N VAL A 112 2.14 -5.25 -1.63
CA VAL A 112 2.13 -5.24 -3.08
C VAL A 112 2.95 -4.05 -3.56
N LEU A 113 3.82 -4.27 -4.54
CA LEU A 113 4.73 -3.28 -5.09
C LEU A 113 4.56 -3.16 -6.60
N TYR A 114 4.47 -1.92 -7.07
CA TYR A 114 4.54 -1.60 -8.49
C TYR A 114 5.40 -0.35 -8.67
N ASP A 115 6.52 -0.46 -9.39
CA ASP A 115 7.50 0.63 -9.53
C ASP A 115 7.91 1.20 -8.16
N ASP A 116 7.71 2.51 -7.93
CA ASP A 116 7.95 3.16 -6.64
C ASP A 116 6.75 3.11 -5.68
N ASP A 117 5.59 2.64 -6.15
CA ASP A 117 4.37 2.57 -5.35
C ASP A 117 4.34 1.32 -4.45
N THR A 118 3.90 1.54 -3.21
CA THR A 118 3.77 0.52 -2.18
C THR A 118 2.33 0.47 -1.65
N PHE A 119 1.79 -0.73 -1.57
CA PHE A 119 0.44 -1.00 -1.08
C PHE A 119 0.55 -2.04 0.04
N VAL A 120 0.16 -1.70 1.26
CA VAL A 120 0.29 -2.59 2.43
C VAL A 120 -1.08 -2.84 3.04
N MET A 121 -1.33 -4.10 3.40
CA MET A 121 -2.49 -4.48 4.21
C MET A 121 -2.04 -5.37 5.36
N ASP A 122 -2.34 -4.95 6.59
CA ASP A 122 -2.11 -5.75 7.79
C ASP A 122 -3.21 -6.81 7.97
N SER A 123 -2.82 -7.92 8.59
CA SER A 123 -3.68 -9.07 8.83
C SER A 123 -4.88 -8.79 9.74
N PHE A 124 -4.82 -7.76 10.59
CA PHE A 124 -5.83 -7.39 11.57
C PHE A 124 -6.61 -6.13 11.19
N ASP A 125 -5.91 -5.10 10.69
CA ASP A 125 -6.52 -3.77 10.53
C ASP A 125 -7.44 -3.65 9.31
N GLU A 126 -7.31 -4.54 8.32
CA GLU A 126 -8.08 -4.52 7.05
C GLU A 126 -8.12 -3.11 6.39
N VAL A 127 -7.09 -2.28 6.61
CA VAL A 127 -6.87 -0.98 5.96
C VAL A 127 -5.82 -1.17 4.87
N LEU A 128 -6.06 -0.57 3.71
CA LEU A 128 -5.06 -0.45 2.65
C LEU A 128 -4.26 0.84 2.88
N ILE A 129 -2.97 0.70 3.10
CA ILE A 129 -2.02 1.81 3.21
C ILE A 129 -1.31 1.94 1.86
N ILE A 130 -1.37 3.13 1.27
CA ILE A 130 -0.76 3.44 -0.02
C ILE A 130 0.39 4.44 0.23
N ASN A 131 1.59 4.07 -0.21
CA ASN A 131 2.82 4.86 -0.12
C ASN A 131 3.17 5.36 1.28
N ASP A 132 2.72 4.66 2.33
CA ASP A 132 2.91 4.96 3.76
C ASP A 132 2.09 6.13 4.34
N PHE A 133 1.19 6.76 3.56
CA PHE A 133 0.45 7.93 4.03
C PHE A 133 -1.02 7.98 3.64
N GLU A 134 -1.42 7.35 2.54
CA GLU A 134 -2.82 7.33 2.13
C GLU A 134 -3.50 6.09 2.70
N ASN A 135 -4.55 6.28 3.49
CA ASN A 135 -5.31 5.21 4.10
C ASN A 135 -6.65 5.04 3.39
N TYR A 136 -6.92 3.82 2.94
CA TYR A 136 -8.20 3.44 2.37
C TYR A 136 -8.84 2.34 3.23
N SER A 137 -9.85 2.74 3.99
CA SER A 137 -10.47 1.88 5.00
C SER A 137 -11.64 1.06 4.44
N LYS A 138 -12.08 0.08 5.24
CA LYS A 138 -13.33 -0.65 4.99
C LYS A 138 -14.56 0.25 4.91
N ARG A 139 -14.55 1.41 5.57
CA ARG A 139 -15.65 2.39 5.51
C ARG A 139 -15.68 3.05 4.14
N ASP A 140 -14.52 3.50 3.66
CA ASP A 140 -14.37 4.15 2.34
C ASP A 140 -14.80 3.18 1.23
N TYR A 141 -14.35 1.93 1.31
CA TYR A 141 -14.82 0.86 0.44
C TYR A 141 -16.34 0.72 0.36
N LYS A 142 -17.03 0.77 1.51
CA LYS A 142 -18.51 0.68 1.54
C LYS A 142 -19.17 1.89 0.91
N LEU A 143 -18.65 3.09 1.20
CA LEU A 143 -19.18 4.34 0.63
C LEU A 143 -19.05 4.36 -0.90
N ASP A 144 -17.90 3.94 -1.43
CA ASP A 144 -17.68 3.89 -2.88
C ASP A 144 -18.56 2.85 -3.56
N ILE A 145 -18.74 1.67 -2.96
CA ILE A 145 -19.68 0.65 -3.44
C ILE A 145 -21.12 1.18 -3.49
N ASP A 146 -21.56 1.90 -2.45
CA ASP A 146 -22.91 2.44 -2.40
C ASP A 146 -23.09 3.56 -3.43
N LYS A 147 -22.09 4.42 -3.62
CA LYS A 147 -22.07 5.46 -4.67
C LYS A 147 -22.14 4.87 -6.08
N GLU A 148 -21.39 3.81 -6.37
CA GLU A 148 -21.44 3.11 -7.67
C GLU A 148 -22.81 2.45 -7.90
N ARG A 149 -23.43 1.90 -6.85
CA ARG A 149 -24.80 1.37 -6.93
C ARG A 149 -25.82 2.46 -7.22
N GLU A 150 -25.69 3.63 -6.63
CA GLU A 150 -26.57 4.78 -6.89
C GLU A 150 -26.41 5.31 -8.31
N LYS A 151 -25.17 5.45 -8.81
CA LYS A 151 -24.92 5.82 -10.21
C LYS A 151 -25.58 4.84 -11.19
N THR A 152 -25.45 3.54 -10.92
CA THR A 152 -26.05 2.49 -11.77
C THR A 152 -27.58 2.55 -11.74
N LYS A 153 -28.18 2.85 -10.58
CA LYS A 153 -29.63 3.05 -10.46
C LYS A 153 -30.10 4.31 -11.18
N SER A 154 -29.33 5.39 -11.10
CA SER A 154 -29.65 6.65 -11.77
C SER A 154 -29.46 6.58 -13.29
N ALA A 155 -28.49 5.80 -13.79
CA ALA A 155 -28.28 5.59 -15.22
C ALA A 155 -29.42 4.81 -15.91
N ASN A 156 -30.19 4.02 -15.15
CA ASN A 156 -31.37 3.32 -15.65
C ASN A 156 -32.63 4.21 -15.69
N ASN A 157 -32.57 5.44 -15.16
CA ASN A 157 -33.56 6.48 -15.35
C ASN A 157 -32.93 7.58 -16.21
N THR A 158 -33.12 7.51 -17.53
CA THR A 158 -32.78 8.62 -18.43
C THR A 158 -33.64 9.83 -18.12
N ASP A 159 -33.16 10.68 -17.21
CA ASP A 159 -33.51 12.10 -17.21
C ASP A 159 -32.27 12.88 -17.64
N THR A 160 -32.38 13.42 -18.85
CA THR A 160 -31.42 14.30 -19.50
C THR A 160 -31.33 15.59 -18.68
N VAL A 161 -30.37 15.68 -17.76
CA VAL A 161 -30.02 16.94 -17.12
C VAL A 161 -28.76 17.48 -17.80
N ASN A 162 -29.00 18.31 -18.82
CA ASN A 162 -28.02 19.25 -19.33
C ASN A 162 -27.61 20.19 -18.19
N SER A 163 -26.41 20.01 -17.65
CA SER A 163 -25.76 21.02 -16.83
C SER A 163 -24.66 21.67 -17.65
N ASN A 164 -25.06 22.64 -18.48
CA ASN A 164 -24.15 23.62 -19.03
C ASN A 164 -23.83 24.63 -17.93
N ASN A 165 -22.67 24.50 -17.32
CA ASN A 165 -22.00 25.61 -16.65
C ASN A 165 -20.51 25.58 -17.02
N THR A 166 -20.22 25.98 -18.25
CA THR A 166 -18.89 26.44 -18.64
C THR A 166 -18.66 27.81 -18.00
N SER A 167 -18.25 27.82 -16.74
CA SER A 167 -17.42 28.91 -16.26
C SER A 167 -16.05 28.74 -16.90
N GLN A 168 -15.66 29.68 -17.75
CA GLN A 168 -14.30 29.77 -18.28
C GLN A 168 -13.35 30.07 -17.11
N ASN A 169 -12.97 29.04 -16.35
CA ASN A 169 -11.80 29.10 -15.52
C ASN A 169 -10.60 28.91 -16.46
N ASN A 170 -9.64 29.83 -16.42
CA ASN A 170 -8.32 29.60 -16.99
C ASN A 170 -7.72 28.38 -16.25
N GLU A 171 -7.99 27.17 -16.74
CA GLU A 171 -7.47 25.94 -16.18
C GLU A 171 -5.95 25.99 -16.22
N GLN A 172 -5.35 25.91 -15.04
CA GLN A 172 -3.91 25.82 -14.85
C GLN A 172 -3.54 24.37 -14.61
N TYR A 173 -2.42 23.95 -15.16
CA TYR A 173 -1.97 22.57 -15.14
C TYR A 173 -0.54 22.47 -14.60
N ALA A 174 -0.25 21.37 -13.93
CA ALA A 174 1.07 21.01 -13.46
C ALA A 174 1.95 20.49 -14.60
N SER A 175 3.24 20.32 -14.30
CA SER A 175 4.26 19.83 -15.22
C SER A 175 3.92 18.49 -15.87
N ASN A 176 3.11 17.68 -15.18
CA ASN A 176 2.58 16.40 -15.63
C ASN A 176 1.23 16.49 -16.38
N GLY A 177 0.70 17.69 -16.62
CA GLY A 177 -0.57 17.91 -17.30
C GLY A 177 -1.83 17.74 -16.44
N ILE A 178 -1.71 17.51 -15.13
CA ILE A 178 -2.86 17.40 -14.22
C ILE A 178 -3.33 18.79 -13.78
N SER A 179 -4.64 19.00 -13.72
CA SER A 179 -5.23 20.28 -13.29
C SER A 179 -4.83 20.65 -11.85
N TYR A 180 -4.50 21.92 -11.63
CA TYR A 180 -4.22 22.47 -10.32
C TYR A 180 -5.35 22.27 -9.32
N THR A 181 -6.61 22.33 -9.77
CA THR A 181 -7.76 22.12 -8.87
C THR A 181 -7.82 20.70 -8.34
N VAL A 182 -7.51 19.70 -9.17
CA VAL A 182 -7.46 18.29 -8.77
C VAL A 182 -6.38 18.05 -7.71
N ILE A 183 -5.19 18.61 -7.94
CA ILE A 183 -4.07 18.51 -7.00
C ILE A 183 -4.40 19.24 -5.69
N PHE A 184 -4.97 20.45 -5.79
CA PHE A 184 -5.38 21.25 -4.65
C PHE A 184 -6.43 20.55 -3.78
N ASP A 185 -7.49 20.02 -4.39
CA ASP A 185 -8.56 19.32 -3.67
C ASP A 185 -8.04 18.09 -2.94
N PHE A 186 -7.13 17.33 -3.56
CA PHE A 186 -6.44 16.23 -2.91
C PHE A 186 -5.60 16.72 -1.72
N MET A 187 -4.76 17.74 -1.91
CA MET A 187 -3.95 18.31 -0.83
C MET A 187 -4.81 18.77 0.35
N LYS A 188 -5.96 19.41 0.09
CA LYS A 188 -6.91 19.82 1.12
C LYS A 188 -7.44 18.64 1.92
N GLN A 189 -7.77 17.53 1.27
CA GLN A 189 -8.18 16.30 1.97
C GLN A 189 -7.06 15.77 2.85
N GLN A 190 -5.82 15.78 2.37
CA GLN A 190 -4.66 15.34 3.16
C GLN A 190 -4.42 16.24 4.37
N TYR A 191 -4.56 17.57 4.23
CA TYR A 191 -4.54 18.47 5.39
C TYR A 191 -5.60 18.06 6.40
N THR A 192 -6.87 17.90 5.99
CA THR A 192 -7.94 17.48 6.90
C THR A 192 -7.62 16.18 7.64
N ILE A 193 -7.06 15.19 6.96
CA ILE A 193 -6.70 13.88 7.54
C ILE A 193 -5.57 14.03 8.56
N LEU A 194 -4.48 14.69 8.18
CA LEU A 194 -3.29 14.81 9.03
C LEU A 194 -3.52 15.73 10.22
N THR A 195 -4.36 16.75 10.03
CA THR A 195 -4.54 17.82 11.02
C THR A 195 -5.75 17.65 11.94
N ASN A 196 -6.49 16.54 11.80
CA ASN A 196 -7.80 16.35 12.42
C ASN A 196 -8.75 17.54 12.19
N ASN A 197 -8.95 17.93 10.93
CA ASN A 197 -9.69 19.15 10.55
C ASN A 197 -9.09 20.44 11.14
N ASP A 198 -7.80 20.65 10.94
CA ASP A 198 -7.02 21.83 11.35
C ASP A 198 -6.84 22.01 12.87
N GLU A 199 -7.32 21.08 13.69
CA GLU A 199 -7.24 21.18 15.16
C GLU A 199 -5.81 21.14 15.72
N ASN A 200 -4.91 20.41 15.06
CA ASN A 200 -3.52 20.26 15.48
C ASN A 200 -2.52 20.72 14.42
N TYR A 201 -2.95 21.60 13.51
CA TYR A 201 -2.11 22.06 12.40
C TYR A 201 -0.84 22.80 12.86
N ILE A 202 0.30 22.24 12.50
CA ILE A 202 1.65 22.81 12.58
C ILE A 202 2.20 23.00 11.15
N PRO A 203 2.39 24.24 10.65
CA PRO A 203 2.84 24.49 9.28
C PRO A 203 4.15 23.80 8.92
N GLU A 204 5.14 23.86 9.81
CA GLU A 204 6.49 23.30 9.57
C GLU A 204 6.50 21.77 9.49
N VAL A 205 5.41 21.10 9.92
CA VAL A 205 5.26 19.65 9.87
C VAL A 205 4.32 19.26 8.73
N HIS A 206 3.12 19.84 8.67
CA HIS A 206 2.08 19.36 7.76
C HIS A 206 2.24 19.89 6.34
N ASP A 207 2.73 21.11 6.14
CA ASP A 207 2.91 21.67 4.79
C ASP A 207 3.91 20.85 3.96
N PRO A 208 5.12 20.55 4.46
CA PRO A 208 6.05 19.69 3.71
C PRO A 208 5.50 18.27 3.56
N GLN A 209 4.79 17.73 4.55
CA GLN A 209 4.18 16.39 4.46
C GLN A 209 3.12 16.32 3.36
N VAL A 210 2.15 17.25 3.33
CA VAL A 210 1.09 17.27 2.32
C VAL A 210 1.68 17.51 0.92
N ALA A 211 2.69 18.37 0.81
CA ALA A 211 3.39 18.60 -0.45
C ALA A 211 4.12 17.34 -0.95
N GLU A 212 4.79 16.58 -0.07
CA GLU A 212 5.43 15.30 -0.41
C GLU A 212 4.42 14.22 -0.81
N ILE A 213 3.29 14.16 -0.11
CA ILE A 213 2.20 13.23 -0.40
C ILE A 213 1.63 13.50 -1.81
N ALA A 214 1.34 14.76 -2.12
CA ALA A 214 0.87 15.16 -3.44
C ALA A 214 1.93 14.97 -4.54
N ALA A 215 3.19 15.25 -4.23
CA ALA A 215 4.32 15.01 -5.13
C ALA A 215 4.38 13.55 -5.58
N LYS A 216 4.34 12.62 -4.61
CA LYS A 216 4.32 11.19 -4.88
C LYS A 216 3.06 10.77 -5.64
N ARG A 217 1.88 11.20 -5.17
CA ARG A 217 0.59 10.82 -5.77
C ARG A 217 0.45 11.21 -7.24
N PHE A 218 0.95 12.39 -7.60
CA PHE A 218 0.78 12.95 -8.95
C PHE A 218 2.05 12.87 -9.79
N GLY A 219 3.19 12.42 -9.26
CA GLY A 219 4.45 12.43 -10.00
C GLY A 219 4.94 13.86 -10.31
N ILE A 220 4.79 14.78 -9.36
CA ILE A 220 5.32 16.16 -9.43
C ILE A 220 6.33 16.38 -8.30
N THR A 221 6.99 17.54 -8.28
CA THR A 221 7.89 17.86 -7.16
C THR A 221 7.10 18.40 -5.96
N ALA A 222 7.57 18.17 -4.73
CA ALA A 222 6.95 18.74 -3.53
C ALA A 222 6.91 20.28 -3.58
N LYS A 223 7.95 20.91 -4.15
CA LYS A 223 7.98 22.36 -4.38
C LYS A 223 6.87 22.81 -5.33
N GLU A 224 6.62 22.05 -6.39
CA GLU A 224 5.53 22.34 -7.32
C GLU A 224 4.16 22.13 -6.66
N ALA A 225 3.96 21.05 -5.90
CA ALA A 225 2.73 20.82 -5.14
C ALA A 225 2.44 21.97 -4.17
N GLY A 226 3.45 22.42 -3.39
CA GLY A 226 3.33 23.56 -2.50
C GLY A 226 2.94 24.86 -3.23
N TYR A 227 3.59 25.14 -4.36
CA TYR A 227 3.24 26.29 -5.21
C TYR A 227 1.79 26.24 -5.71
N ILE A 228 1.31 25.06 -6.12
CA ILE A 228 -0.07 24.88 -6.58
C ILE A 228 -1.05 25.21 -5.44
N TYR A 229 -0.77 24.71 -4.23
CA TYR A 229 -1.64 24.94 -3.08
C TYR A 229 -1.79 26.43 -2.77
N GLU A 230 -0.66 27.13 -2.62
CA GLU A 230 -0.63 28.58 -2.37
C GLU A 230 -1.34 29.36 -3.47
N LYS A 231 -1.09 29.02 -4.73
CA LYS A 231 -1.63 29.76 -5.87
C LYS A 231 -3.15 29.62 -5.97
N VAL A 232 -3.67 28.41 -5.91
CA VAL A 232 -5.12 28.16 -5.99
C VAL A 232 -5.84 28.79 -4.79
N GLN A 233 -5.25 28.71 -3.59
CA GLN A 233 -5.78 29.35 -2.40
C GLN A 233 -5.82 30.89 -2.56
N MET A 234 -4.76 31.51 -3.07
CA MET A 234 -4.68 32.95 -3.29
C MET A 234 -5.63 33.45 -4.40
N ASP A 235 -5.80 32.69 -5.48
CA ASP A 235 -6.72 33.03 -6.55
C ASP A 235 -8.19 32.96 -6.10
N ALA A 236 -8.52 32.19 -5.06
CA ALA A 236 -9.86 32.17 -4.46
C ALA A 236 -10.22 33.46 -3.68
N PHE A 237 -9.23 34.32 -3.37
CA PHE A 237 -9.42 35.60 -2.68
C PHE A 237 -9.34 36.82 -3.60
N ARG A 238 -9.23 36.62 -4.92
CA ARG A 238 -9.22 37.69 -5.94
C ARG A 238 -10.61 37.94 -6.50
#